data_AF-A0A7H8GER3-F1
#
_entry.id   AF-A0A7H8GER3-F1
#
_cell.length_a   1.000
_cell.length_b   1.000
_cell.length_c   1.000
_cell.angle_alpha   90.00
_cell.angle_beta   90.00
_cell.angle_gamma   90.00
#
_symmetry.space_group_name_H-M   'P 1'
#
loop_
_entity.id
_entity.type
_entity.pdbx_description
1 polymer ?
#
loop_
_entity_poly.entity_id
_entity_poly.type
_entity_poly.pdbx_seq_one_letter_code
_entity_poly.pdbx_strand_id
1 'polypeptide(L)'
;MKRLFWILPAIPLLLIMGWRFWSPVDLSSCTNDTAAPGPLSVFIRNYFESNLRTDWRDMDDRFDVLSTPEGQSIASQPQPYACEALHILQSQTFSQSEKIYTTVLMFQLPISQYMGFMDRTHQLYAEGKIDQEVMKVVIRPRGTAINYWWLPAWRQRFTRDAPSVLEANLINYVLSGHYWFDYPGAGF
;
A
#
# COMPACT_ATOMS: atom_id res chain seq x y z
N MET A 1 22.51 -28.08 -35.47
CA MET A 1 22.95 -27.22 -34.34
C MET A 1 22.83 -25.72 -34.69
N LYS A 2 21.62 -25.18 -34.91
CA LYS A 2 21.43 -23.73 -35.21
C LYS A 2 20.24 -23.08 -34.49
N ARG A 3 19.41 -23.85 -33.76
CA ARG A 3 18.22 -23.32 -33.06
C ARG A 3 18.47 -22.88 -31.61
N LEU A 4 19.57 -23.30 -30.96
CA LEU A 4 19.88 -22.89 -29.59
C LEU A 4 20.48 -21.47 -29.48
N PHE A 5 21.10 -20.95 -30.54
CA PHE A 5 21.80 -19.66 -30.50
C PHE A 5 20.87 -18.44 -30.48
N TRP A 6 19.59 -18.60 -30.83
CA TRP A 6 18.60 -17.50 -30.81
C TRP A 6 17.87 -17.36 -29.47
N ILE A 7 17.95 -18.37 -28.58
CA ILE A 7 17.28 -18.36 -27.28
C ILE A 7 18.16 -17.67 -26.21
N LEU A 8 19.48 -17.76 -26.36
CA LEU A 8 20.46 -17.17 -25.44
C LEU A 8 20.34 -15.64 -25.24
N PRO A 9 20.05 -14.80 -26.26
CA PRO A 9 19.80 -13.37 -26.04
C PRO A 9 18.38 -13.03 -25.56
N ALA A 10 17.42 -13.96 -25.66
CA ALA A 10 16.05 -13.75 -25.18
C ALA A 10 15.95 -13.86 -23.64
N ILE A 11 16.78 -14.72 -23.03
CA ILE A 11 16.84 -14.91 -21.58
C ILE A 11 17.24 -13.63 -20.83
N PRO A 12 18.32 -12.89 -21.18
CA PRO A 12 18.64 -11.64 -20.50
C PRO A 12 17.59 -10.56 -20.74
N LEU A 13 16.94 -10.51 -21.91
CA LEU A 13 15.84 -9.58 -22.18
C LEU A 13 14.59 -9.88 -21.33
N LEU A 14 14.25 -11.16 -21.14
CA LEU A 14 13.18 -11.59 -20.23
C LEU A 14 13.53 -11.31 -18.77
N LEU A 15 14.79 -11.51 -18.38
CA LEU A 15 15.28 -11.17 -17.04
C LEU A 15 15.25 -9.66 -16.80
N ILE A 16 15.65 -8.84 -17.77
CA ILE A 16 15.60 -7.36 -17.68
C ILE A 16 14.15 -6.86 -17.63
N MET A 17 13.25 -7.44 -18.43
CA MET A 17 11.83 -7.10 -18.39
C MET A 17 11.18 -7.53 -17.06
N GLY A 18 11.51 -8.71 -16.55
CA GLY A 18 11.09 -9.17 -15.22
C GLY A 18 11.64 -8.27 -14.10
N TRP A 19 12.90 -7.84 -14.22
CA TRP A 19 13.53 -6.96 -13.24
C TRP A 19 12.87 -5.57 -13.20
N ARG A 20 12.55 -4.97 -14.36
CA ARG A 20 11.81 -3.69 -14.41
C ARG A 20 10.38 -3.79 -13.89
N PHE A 21 9.74 -4.95 -14.05
CA PHE A 21 8.42 -5.18 -13.47
C PHE A 21 8.46 -5.30 -11.93
N TRP A 22 9.61 -5.71 -11.37
CA TRP A 22 9.76 -6.01 -9.95
C TRP A 22 10.53 -4.96 -9.17
N SER A 23 11.21 -4.04 -9.85
CA SER A 23 11.81 -2.88 -9.20
C SER A 23 10.71 -1.97 -8.64
N PRO A 24 10.84 -1.55 -7.37
CA PRO A 24 9.89 -0.60 -6.79
C PRO A 24 9.93 0.71 -7.58
N VAL A 25 8.76 1.34 -7.74
CA VAL A 25 8.72 2.72 -8.22
C VAL A 25 9.32 3.60 -7.13
N ASP A 26 10.28 4.45 -7.52
CA ASP A 26 10.84 5.43 -6.61
C ASP A 26 9.81 6.54 -6.34
N LEU A 27 9.22 6.50 -5.15
CA LEU A 27 8.28 7.52 -4.66
C LEU A 27 8.97 8.55 -3.76
N SER A 28 10.30 8.59 -3.73
CA SER A 28 11.05 9.58 -2.94
C SER A 28 10.80 11.02 -3.40
N SER A 29 10.48 11.22 -4.68
CA SER A 29 10.17 12.52 -5.28
C SER A 29 8.79 13.07 -4.90
N CYS A 30 7.90 12.25 -4.31
CA CYS A 30 6.55 12.68 -3.92
C CYS A 30 6.54 13.68 -2.75
N THR A 31 7.67 13.95 -2.10
CA THR A 31 7.75 14.72 -0.85
C THR A 31 8.12 16.19 -1.02
N ASN A 32 7.84 16.79 -2.17
CA ASN A 32 7.88 18.24 -2.25
C ASN A 32 6.70 18.81 -1.44
N ASP A 33 7.00 19.31 -0.24
CA ASP A 33 6.06 19.87 0.76
C ASP A 33 5.19 21.03 0.25
N THR A 34 5.35 21.45 -1.01
CA THR A 34 4.64 22.56 -1.65
C THR A 34 3.51 22.14 -2.58
N ALA A 35 3.17 20.85 -2.67
CA ALA A 35 2.04 20.42 -3.48
C ALA A 35 0.71 20.90 -2.86
N ALA A 36 -0.05 21.69 -3.62
CA ALA A 36 -1.40 22.07 -3.21
C ALA A 36 -2.29 20.82 -3.01
N PRO A 37 -3.31 20.88 -2.13
CA PRO A 37 -4.26 19.78 -1.95
C PRO A 37 -4.85 19.39 -3.31
N GLY A 38 -4.64 18.15 -3.71
CA GLY A 38 -5.20 17.59 -4.93
C GLY A 38 -6.59 16.98 -4.68
N PRO A 39 -7.13 16.27 -5.67
CA PRO A 39 -8.44 15.64 -5.59
C PRO A 39 -8.55 14.60 -4.45
N LEU A 40 -7.49 13.84 -4.13
CA LEU A 40 -7.56 12.87 -3.04
C LEU A 40 -7.66 13.56 -1.68
N SER A 41 -6.90 14.62 -1.45
CA SER A 41 -6.88 15.38 -0.20
C SER A 41 -8.25 16.01 0.07
N VAL A 42 -8.87 16.57 -0.97
CA VAL A 42 -10.22 17.13 -0.89
C VAL A 42 -11.24 16.02 -0.58
N PHE A 43 -11.16 14.89 -1.27
CA PHE A 43 -12.06 13.76 -1.01
C PHE A 43 -11.95 13.26 0.43
N ILE A 44 -10.74 12.99 0.91
CA ILE A 44 -10.49 12.48 2.27
C ILE A 44 -11.00 13.46 3.32
N ARG A 45 -10.74 14.77 3.13
CA ARG A 45 -11.25 15.79 4.05
C ARG A 45 -12.77 15.79 4.07
N ASN A 46 -13.41 15.82 2.90
CA ASN A 46 -14.86 15.85 2.80
C ASN A 46 -15.49 14.59 3.42
N TYR A 47 -14.92 13.41 3.17
CA TYR A 47 -15.37 12.15 3.75
C TYR A 47 -15.25 12.16 5.28
N PHE A 48 -14.14 12.67 5.82
CA PHE A 48 -13.95 12.76 7.27
C PHE A 48 -14.94 13.74 7.91
N GLU A 49 -15.17 14.91 7.29
CA GLU A 49 -16.13 15.90 7.77
C GLU A 49 -17.58 15.39 7.68
N SER A 50 -17.96 14.70 6.59
CA SER A 50 -19.31 14.14 6.44
C SER A 50 -19.61 13.04 7.46
N ASN A 51 -18.58 12.34 7.91
CA ASN A 51 -18.65 11.35 8.98
C ASN A 51 -18.42 11.94 10.37
N LEU A 52 -18.73 13.24 10.56
CA LEU A 52 -18.64 13.96 11.83
C LEU A 52 -17.26 13.86 12.51
N ARG A 53 -16.20 13.67 11.73
CA ARG A 53 -14.82 13.48 12.21
C ARG A 53 -14.66 12.26 13.14
N THR A 54 -15.50 11.25 12.94
CA THR A 54 -15.48 10.02 13.73
C THR A 54 -14.13 9.32 13.58
N ASP A 55 -13.57 8.86 14.71
CA ASP A 55 -12.36 8.06 14.70
C ASP A 55 -12.60 6.74 13.97
N TRP A 56 -11.63 6.28 13.18
CA TRP A 56 -11.79 5.04 12.39
C TRP A 56 -12.10 3.81 13.24
N ARG A 57 -11.76 3.84 14.54
CA ARG A 57 -12.08 2.77 15.51
C ARG A 57 -13.54 2.75 15.94
N ASP A 58 -14.21 3.89 15.85
CA ASP A 58 -15.61 4.08 16.25
C ASP A 58 -16.57 3.92 15.06
N MET A 59 -16.05 3.63 13.87
CA MET A 59 -16.85 3.33 12.69
C MET A 59 -17.33 1.87 12.69
N ASP A 60 -18.58 1.66 12.28
CA ASP A 60 -19.16 0.32 12.08
C ASP A 60 -18.35 -0.49 11.04
N ASP A 61 -17.97 0.17 9.93
CA ASP A 61 -17.00 -0.36 8.97
C ASP A 61 -15.87 0.66 8.74
N ARG A 62 -14.67 0.25 9.14
CA ARG A 62 -13.42 1.02 9.04
C ARG A 62 -12.98 1.24 7.59
N PHE A 63 -13.54 0.47 6.66
CA PHE A 63 -13.27 0.52 5.24
C PHE A 63 -14.43 1.09 4.42
N ASP A 64 -15.44 1.69 5.08
CA ASP A 64 -16.62 2.26 4.41
C ASP A 64 -16.29 3.38 3.41
N VAL A 65 -15.09 3.96 3.49
CA VAL A 65 -14.58 4.87 2.44
C VAL A 65 -14.62 4.22 1.05
N LEU A 66 -14.47 2.89 0.97
CA LEU A 66 -14.58 2.09 -0.26
C LEU A 66 -16.04 1.85 -0.71
N SER A 67 -17.03 2.17 0.11
CA SER A 67 -18.45 2.06 -0.23
C SER A 67 -18.96 3.30 -0.98
N THR A 68 -18.24 4.41 -0.91
CA THR A 68 -18.60 5.65 -1.61
C THR A 68 -18.26 5.58 -3.12
N PRO A 69 -19.05 6.18 -4.01
CA PRO A 69 -18.76 6.20 -5.45
C PRO A 69 -17.38 6.77 -5.78
N GLU A 70 -17.00 7.88 -5.15
CA GLU A 70 -15.69 8.52 -5.33
C GLU A 70 -14.56 7.65 -4.78
N GLY A 71 -14.74 7.05 -3.60
CA GLY A 71 -13.77 6.14 -3.02
C GLY A 71 -13.53 4.89 -3.87
N GLN A 72 -14.58 4.32 -4.46
CA GLN A 72 -14.45 3.21 -5.43
C GLN A 72 -13.70 3.63 -6.68
N SER A 73 -14.02 4.81 -7.22
CA SER A 73 -13.34 5.36 -8.39
C SER A 73 -11.84 5.48 -8.15
N ILE A 74 -11.44 6.09 -7.03
CA ILE A 74 -10.04 6.23 -6.62
C ILE A 74 -9.40 4.85 -6.39
N ALA A 75 -10.05 3.97 -5.63
CA ALA A 75 -9.50 2.66 -5.28
C ALA A 75 -9.33 1.73 -6.49
N SER A 76 -10.14 1.90 -7.54
CA SER A 76 -10.01 1.14 -8.78
C SER A 76 -8.81 1.56 -9.64
N GLN A 77 -8.36 2.81 -9.49
CA GLN A 77 -7.22 3.39 -10.22
C GLN A 77 -6.37 4.27 -9.30
N PRO A 78 -5.69 3.69 -8.28
CA PRO A 78 -5.02 4.48 -7.23
C PRO A 78 -3.70 5.12 -7.68
N GLN A 79 -3.13 4.68 -8.81
CA GLN A 79 -1.80 5.08 -9.29
C GLN A 79 -1.59 6.59 -9.38
N PRO A 80 -2.52 7.39 -9.94
CA PRO A 80 -2.35 8.84 -10.05
C PRO A 80 -2.30 9.54 -8.69
N TYR A 81 -2.84 8.90 -7.65
CA TYR A 81 -2.99 9.47 -6.32
C TYR A 81 -1.88 9.05 -5.35
N ALA A 82 -0.95 8.18 -5.76
CA ALA A 82 0.08 7.62 -4.88
C ALA A 82 0.96 8.70 -4.20
N CYS A 83 1.38 9.73 -4.93
CA CYS A 83 2.16 10.83 -4.34
C CYS A 83 1.31 11.68 -3.39
N GLU A 84 0.05 11.94 -3.75
CA GLU A 84 -0.85 12.71 -2.90
C GLU A 84 -1.18 11.96 -1.61
N ALA A 85 -1.37 10.64 -1.69
CA ALA A 85 -1.54 9.78 -0.53
C ALA A 85 -0.34 9.88 0.42
N LEU A 86 0.89 9.84 -0.09
CA LEU A 86 2.10 10.04 0.71
C LEU A 86 2.17 11.44 1.34
N HIS A 87 1.71 12.48 0.65
CA HIS A 87 1.61 13.82 1.22
C HIS A 87 0.62 13.88 2.39
N ILE A 88 -0.55 13.25 2.26
CA ILE A 88 -1.53 13.13 3.36
C ILE A 88 -0.93 12.38 4.56
N LEU A 89 -0.24 11.25 4.30
CA LEU A 89 0.42 10.48 5.37
C LEU A 89 1.52 11.26 6.08
N GLN A 90 2.28 12.08 5.35
CA GLN A 90 3.34 12.92 5.90
C GLN A 90 2.80 14.11 6.71
N SER A 91 1.67 14.67 6.30
CA SER A 91 1.15 15.92 6.85
C SER A 91 0.67 15.76 8.30
N GLN A 92 0.88 16.81 9.11
CA GLN A 92 0.35 16.93 10.46
C GLN A 92 -1.09 17.47 10.49
N THR A 93 -1.59 18.02 9.37
CA THR A 93 -2.94 18.58 9.30
C THR A 93 -4.02 17.51 9.08
N PHE A 94 -3.62 16.29 8.74
CA PHE A 94 -4.50 15.13 8.62
C PHE A 94 -4.39 14.25 9.86
N SER A 95 -5.55 13.87 10.39
CA SER A 95 -5.69 12.94 11.51
C SER A 95 -5.25 11.52 11.13
N GLN A 96 -5.04 10.66 12.13
CA GLN A 96 -4.71 9.25 11.86
C GLN A 96 -5.85 8.53 11.14
N SER A 97 -7.12 8.86 11.41
CA SER A 97 -8.27 8.33 10.67
C SER A 97 -8.21 8.66 9.18
N GLU A 98 -7.92 9.93 8.83
CA GLU A 98 -7.76 10.34 7.43
C GLU A 98 -6.60 9.59 6.74
N LYS A 99 -5.52 9.30 7.49
CA LYS A 99 -4.38 8.52 7.01
C LYS A 99 -4.74 7.04 6.80
N ILE A 100 -5.58 6.47 7.65
CA ILE A 100 -6.15 5.12 7.48
C ILE A 100 -6.98 5.07 6.19
N TYR A 101 -7.96 5.98 6.03
CA TYR A 101 -8.81 6.01 4.83
C TYR A 101 -7.99 6.16 3.56
N THR A 102 -6.99 7.03 3.59
CA THR A 102 -6.03 7.23 2.50
C THR A 102 -5.30 5.94 2.15
N THR A 103 -4.80 5.20 3.14
CA THR A 103 -4.08 3.94 2.94
C THR A 103 -4.99 2.87 2.35
N VAL A 104 -6.25 2.80 2.79
CA VAL A 104 -7.24 1.83 2.32
C VAL A 104 -7.51 1.99 0.82
N LEU A 105 -7.60 3.23 0.33
CA LEU A 105 -7.77 3.51 -1.10
C LEU A 105 -6.58 3.03 -1.94
N MET A 106 -5.40 2.86 -1.34
CA MET A 106 -4.17 2.46 -2.03
C MET A 106 -3.98 0.94 -2.11
N PHE A 107 -4.91 0.12 -1.62
CA PHE A 107 -4.78 -1.35 -1.63
C PHE A 107 -4.60 -1.96 -3.04
N GLN A 108 -5.09 -1.30 -4.09
CA GLN A 108 -4.96 -1.78 -5.47
C GLN A 108 -3.78 -1.19 -6.23
N LEU A 109 -2.85 -0.49 -5.57
CA LEU A 109 -1.63 -0.02 -6.21
C LEU A 109 -0.92 -1.20 -6.93
N PRO A 110 -0.40 -1.00 -8.15
CA PRO A 110 0.46 -1.98 -8.82
C PRO A 110 1.62 -2.35 -7.90
N ILE A 111 2.03 -3.61 -7.92
CA ILE A 111 3.00 -4.13 -6.95
C ILE A 111 4.30 -3.29 -6.87
N SER A 112 4.79 -2.76 -7.99
CA SER A 112 5.96 -1.88 -8.00
C SER A 112 5.74 -0.57 -7.25
N GLN A 113 4.57 0.06 -7.40
CA GLN A 113 4.19 1.26 -6.65
C GLN A 113 3.88 0.93 -5.19
N TYR A 114 3.21 -0.18 -4.92
CA TYR A 114 2.93 -0.62 -3.55
C TYR A 114 4.22 -0.90 -2.77
N MET A 115 5.25 -1.51 -3.37
CA MET A 115 6.55 -1.67 -2.73
C MET A 115 7.25 -0.32 -2.47
N GLY A 116 7.16 0.63 -3.38
CA GLY A 116 7.62 2.01 -3.14
C GLY A 116 6.85 2.70 -2.02
N PHE A 117 5.53 2.46 -1.94
CA PHE A 117 4.67 2.96 -0.89
C PHE A 117 5.04 2.37 0.48
N MET A 118 5.33 1.07 0.56
CA MET A 118 5.88 0.42 1.76
C MET A 118 7.21 1.04 2.21
N ASP A 119 8.10 1.39 1.27
CA ASP A 119 9.38 2.02 1.62
C ASP A 119 9.20 3.43 2.18
N ARG A 120 8.29 4.24 1.62
CA ARG A 120 8.03 5.59 2.13
C ARG A 120 7.25 5.57 3.44
N THR A 121 6.24 4.72 3.58
CA THR A 121 5.49 4.56 4.84
C THR A 121 6.37 4.07 5.97
N HIS A 122 7.32 3.17 5.72
CA HIS A 122 8.34 2.79 6.70
C HIS A 122 9.12 4.01 7.22
N GLN A 123 9.57 4.89 6.32
CA GLN A 123 10.29 6.11 6.71
C GLN A 123 9.39 7.05 7.52
N LEU A 124 8.15 7.27 7.08
CA LEU A 124 7.18 8.09 7.81
C LEU A 124 6.88 7.52 9.20
N TYR A 125 6.85 6.19 9.36
CA TYR A 125 6.65 5.53 10.64
C TYR A 125 7.86 5.71 11.56
N ALA A 126 9.08 5.51 11.03
CA ALA A 126 10.32 5.74 11.77
C ALA A 126 10.49 7.20 12.21
N GLU A 127 9.96 8.16 11.44
CA GLU A 127 9.93 9.59 11.76
C GLU A 127 8.76 9.98 12.68
N GLY A 128 7.88 9.05 13.06
CA GLY A 128 6.72 9.32 13.91
C GLY A 128 5.60 10.13 13.24
N LYS A 129 5.60 10.24 11.91
CA LYS A 129 4.56 10.97 11.14
C LYS A 129 3.28 10.16 10.96
N ILE A 130 3.40 8.84 10.90
CA ILE A 130 2.26 7.90 10.94
C ILE A 130 2.39 7.03 12.18
N ASP A 131 1.25 6.61 12.74
CA ASP A 131 1.23 5.73 13.90
C ASP A 131 1.33 4.24 13.52
N GLN A 132 1.33 3.38 14.54
CA GLN A 132 1.38 1.94 14.38
C GLN A 132 0.16 1.40 13.63
N GLU A 133 -1.01 1.98 13.80
CA GLU A 133 -2.26 1.50 13.20
C GLU A 133 -2.28 1.77 11.69
N VAL A 134 -1.85 2.96 11.26
CA VAL A 134 -1.63 3.26 9.84
C VAL A 134 -0.63 2.28 9.26
N MET A 135 0.50 2.05 9.94
CA MET A 135 1.51 1.10 9.47
C MET A 135 0.97 -0.33 9.37
N LYS A 136 0.15 -0.80 10.33
CA LYS A 136 -0.54 -2.10 10.26
C LYS A 136 -1.41 -2.22 9.00
N VAL A 137 -2.14 -1.17 8.66
CA VAL A 137 -3.00 -1.16 7.45
C VAL A 137 -2.16 -1.22 6.19
N VAL A 138 -1.03 -0.53 6.13
CA VAL A 138 -0.11 -0.58 4.99
C VAL A 138 0.40 -2.01 4.79
N ILE A 139 0.95 -2.65 5.82
CA ILE A 139 1.73 -3.88 5.64
C ILE A 139 0.89 -5.16 5.61
N ARG A 140 -0.33 -5.14 6.18
CA ARG A 140 -1.17 -6.33 6.17
C ARG A 140 -1.61 -6.58 4.73
N PRO A 141 -1.31 -7.75 4.14
CA PRO A 141 -1.60 -7.99 2.74
C PRO A 141 -3.10 -7.86 2.45
N ARG A 142 -3.45 -6.97 1.52
CA ARG A 142 -4.81 -6.76 1.00
C ARG A 142 -4.72 -6.27 -0.45
N GLY A 143 -5.82 -6.36 -1.18
CA GLY A 143 -5.87 -5.93 -2.59
C GLY A 143 -4.75 -6.56 -3.41
N THR A 144 -3.97 -5.75 -4.12
CA THR A 144 -2.85 -6.23 -4.95
C THR A 144 -1.84 -7.02 -4.13
N ALA A 145 -1.47 -6.56 -2.93
CA ALA A 145 -0.37 -7.09 -2.14
C ALA A 145 -0.56 -8.56 -1.74
N ILE A 146 -1.81 -9.02 -1.64
CA ILE A 146 -2.10 -10.40 -1.26
C ILE A 146 -1.54 -11.41 -2.28
N ASN A 147 -1.48 -11.03 -3.56
CA ASN A 147 -1.04 -11.91 -4.64
C ASN A 147 0.49 -12.04 -4.75
N TYR A 148 1.25 -11.31 -3.93
CA TYR A 148 2.71 -11.21 -4.02
C TYR A 148 3.43 -11.64 -2.73
N TRP A 149 2.77 -12.39 -1.84
CA TRP A 149 3.37 -12.92 -0.61
C TRP A 149 4.64 -13.78 -0.85
N TRP A 150 4.76 -14.37 -2.03
CA TRP A 150 5.88 -15.19 -2.47
C TRP A 150 7.04 -14.37 -3.07
N LEU A 151 6.80 -13.11 -3.44
CA LEU A 151 7.79 -12.27 -4.11
C LEU A 151 8.89 -11.86 -3.12
N PRO A 152 10.19 -12.19 -3.36
CA PRO A 152 11.26 -11.89 -2.41
C PRO A 152 11.37 -10.42 -2.02
N ALA A 153 11.21 -9.50 -2.98
CA ALA A 153 11.27 -8.06 -2.74
C ALA A 153 10.15 -7.56 -1.83
N TRP A 154 8.94 -8.14 -1.96
CA TRP A 154 7.83 -7.84 -1.07
C TRP A 154 8.09 -8.44 0.33
N ARG A 155 8.52 -9.70 0.40
CA ARG A 155 8.84 -10.39 1.66
C ARG A 155 9.90 -9.65 2.47
N GLN A 156 10.91 -9.08 1.81
CA GLN A 156 11.94 -8.28 2.47
C GLN A 156 11.33 -7.07 3.21
N ARG A 157 10.39 -6.35 2.58
CA ARG A 157 9.70 -5.20 3.19
C ARG A 157 8.74 -5.65 4.29
N PHE A 158 7.96 -6.69 4.03
CA PHE A 158 7.05 -7.25 5.03
C PHE A 158 7.81 -7.72 6.28
N THR A 159 8.91 -8.46 6.13
CA THR A 159 9.70 -8.93 7.27
C THR A 159 10.47 -7.82 7.99
N ARG A 160 10.82 -6.72 7.30
CA ARG A 160 11.37 -5.51 7.93
C ARG A 160 10.36 -4.87 8.88
N ASP A 161 9.11 -4.72 8.44
CA ASP A 161 8.14 -3.86 9.12
C ASP A 161 7.12 -4.63 9.98
N ALA A 162 6.81 -5.88 9.65
CA ALA A 162 5.81 -6.64 10.38
C ALA A 162 6.13 -6.90 11.85
N PRO A 163 7.38 -7.19 12.28
CA PRO A 163 7.67 -7.46 13.68
C PRO A 163 7.38 -6.31 14.64
N SER A 164 7.38 -5.06 14.16
CA SER A 164 7.08 -3.89 15.00
C SER A 164 5.58 -3.64 15.16
N VAL A 165 4.74 -4.21 14.29
CA VAL A 165 3.31 -3.87 14.26
C VAL A 165 2.35 -5.06 14.20
N LEU A 166 2.79 -6.29 13.93
CA LEU A 166 1.95 -7.49 13.88
C LEU A 166 2.44 -8.56 14.85
N GLU A 167 1.51 -9.43 15.25
CA GLU A 167 1.81 -10.62 16.05
C GLU A 167 2.54 -11.69 15.22
N ALA A 168 3.44 -12.44 15.88
CA ALA A 168 4.27 -13.45 15.21
C ALA A 168 3.49 -14.57 14.52
N ASN A 169 2.34 -14.97 15.09
CA ASN A 169 1.42 -15.95 14.48
C ASN A 169 0.94 -15.48 13.10
N LEU A 170 0.49 -14.23 12.99
CA LEU A 170 0.01 -13.63 11.74
C LEU A 170 1.14 -13.45 10.74
N ILE A 171 2.33 -13.05 11.20
CA ILE A 171 3.53 -12.95 10.34
C ILE A 171 3.83 -14.31 9.71
N ASN A 172 3.89 -15.38 10.51
CA ASN A 172 4.15 -16.73 10.02
C ASN A 172 3.05 -17.20 9.06
N TYR A 173 1.80 -16.90 9.38
CA TYR A 173 0.64 -17.26 8.56
C TYR A 173 0.66 -16.56 7.19
N VAL A 174 1.01 -15.28 7.14
CA VAL A 174 1.24 -14.54 5.88
C VAL A 174 2.42 -15.11 5.11
N LEU A 175 3.56 -15.32 5.77
CA LEU A 175 4.79 -15.81 5.12
C LEU A 175 4.69 -17.25 4.62
N SER A 176 3.79 -18.05 5.18
CA SER A 176 3.45 -19.40 4.73
C SER A 176 2.54 -19.43 3.50
N GLY A 177 1.92 -18.30 3.14
CA GLY A 177 0.97 -18.20 2.05
C GLY A 177 -0.46 -18.60 2.43
N HIS A 178 -0.71 -19.19 3.61
CA HIS A 178 -2.07 -19.56 4.04
C HIS A 178 -3.02 -18.36 4.07
N TYR A 179 -2.53 -17.19 4.48
CA TYR A 179 -3.32 -15.95 4.47
C TYR A 179 -3.95 -15.63 3.11
N TRP A 180 -3.29 -15.97 2.00
CA TRP A 180 -3.81 -15.74 0.65
C TRP A 180 -5.02 -16.64 0.33
N PHE A 181 -5.04 -17.87 0.83
CA PHE A 181 -6.14 -18.80 0.59
C PHE A 181 -7.39 -18.45 1.40
N ASP A 182 -7.18 -17.94 2.61
CA ASP A 182 -8.25 -17.77 3.59
C ASP A 182 -8.87 -16.36 3.57
N TYR A 183 -8.25 -15.38 2.89
CA TYR A 183 -8.77 -14.02 2.75
C TYR A 183 -9.76 -13.88 1.56
N PRO A 184 -10.84 -13.07 1.66
CA PRO A 184 -11.28 -12.28 2.83
C PRO A 184 -12.18 -13.08 3.80
N GLY A 185 -12.17 -14.42 3.73
CA GLY A 185 -12.91 -15.30 4.63
C GLY A 185 -12.26 -15.41 6.01
N ALA A 186 -12.44 -16.56 6.69
CA ALA A 186 -11.79 -16.96 7.95
C ALA A 186 -11.63 -15.89 9.07
N GLY A 187 -12.40 -14.79 9.05
CA GLY A 187 -12.36 -13.71 10.03
C GLY A 187 -11.44 -12.51 9.73
N PHE A 188 -11.17 -12.18 8.45
CA PHE A 188 -10.22 -11.11 8.04
C PHE A 188 -10.83 -9.79 7.55
#